data_AF-A0A4V0ZFL9-F1
#
_entry.id   AF-A0A4V0ZFL9-F1
#
_cell.length_a   1.000
_cell.length_b   1.000
_cell.length_c   1.000
_cell.angle_alpha   90.00
_cell.angle_beta   90.00
_cell.angle_gamma   90.00
#
_symmetry.space_group_name_H-M   'P 1'
#
loop_
_entity.id
_entity.type
_entity.pdbx_description
1 polymer ?
#
loop_
_entity_poly.entity_id
_entity_poly.type
_entity_poly.pdbx_seq_one_letter_code
_entity_poly.pdbx_strand_id
1 'polypeptide(L)'
;MIKQDISNTIKLLDKMASDAKLLEITNLQRAIDDAELSEELKSLIIAQDGSSLSLKLSIDALIKCNIVHTPDEDEDESEGDDESEQTKESVRAFA
;
A
#
# COMPACT_ATOMS: atom_id res chain seq x y z
N MET A 1 -17.67 -11.99 5.58
CA MET A 1 -16.80 -11.78 6.77
C MET A 1 -15.88 -10.59 6.61
N ILE A 2 -15.05 -10.52 5.56
CA ILE A 2 -14.05 -9.44 5.36
C ILE A 2 -14.58 -8.00 5.55
N LYS A 3 -15.80 -7.68 5.07
CA LYS A 3 -16.39 -6.33 5.22
C LYS A 3 -16.71 -5.94 6.68
N GLN A 4 -17.04 -6.91 7.53
CA GLN A 4 -17.35 -6.67 8.94
C GLN A 4 -16.06 -6.33 9.70
N ASP A 5 -15.01 -7.11 9.47
CA ASP A 5 -13.70 -6.93 10.10
C ASP A 5 -13.08 -5.58 9.73
N ILE A 6 -13.22 -5.15 8.46
CA ILE A 6 -12.78 -3.82 8.02
C ILE A 6 -13.53 -2.71 8.76
N SER A 7 -14.86 -2.79 8.83
CA SER A 7 -15.69 -1.79 9.52
C SER A 7 -15.35 -1.70 11.01
N ASN A 8 -15.17 -2.83 11.68
CA ASN A 8 -14.80 -2.89 13.09
C ASN A 8 -13.38 -2.36 13.33
N THR A 9 -12.45 -2.68 12.43
CA THR A 9 -11.06 -2.19 12.54
C THR A 9 -10.99 -0.68 12.37
N ILE A 10 -11.69 -0.13 11.36
CA ILE A 10 -11.75 1.32 11.14
C ILE A 10 -12.36 2.04 12.35
N LYS A 11 -13.47 1.53 12.90
CA LYS A 11 -14.10 2.11 14.11
C LYS A 11 -13.17 2.12 15.31
N LEU A 12 -12.40 1.04 15.50
CA LEU A 12 -11.44 0.95 16.59
C LEU A 12 -10.31 1.97 16.41
N LEU A 13 -9.73 2.05 15.21
CA LEU A 13 -8.67 3.00 14.87
C LEU A 13 -9.15 4.46 15.00
N ASP A 14 -10.37 4.76 14.56
CA ASP A 14 -10.98 6.08 14.70
C ASP A 14 -11.20 6.47 16.16
N LYS A 15 -11.64 5.51 16.99
CA LYS A 15 -11.78 5.69 18.43
C LYS A 15 -10.42 5.94 19.10
N MET A 16 -9.38 5.20 18.70
CA MET A 16 -8.01 5.41 19.20
C MET A 16 -7.46 6.79 18.82
N ALA A 17 -7.76 7.27 17.61
CA ALA A 17 -7.35 8.60 17.15
C ALA A 17 -8.11 9.73 17.88
N SER A 18 -9.37 9.48 18.24
CA SER A 18 -10.26 10.49 18.84
C SER A 18 -10.22 10.54 20.37
N ASP A 19 -9.88 9.44 21.05
CA ASP A 19 -9.87 9.35 22.51
C ASP A 19 -8.45 9.16 23.05
N ALA A 20 -7.86 10.25 23.57
CA ALA A 20 -6.54 10.25 24.18
C ALA A 20 -6.42 9.30 25.38
N LYS A 21 -7.52 8.87 26.01
CA LYS A 21 -7.49 7.88 27.11
C LYS A 21 -7.13 6.49 26.63
N LEU A 22 -7.31 6.20 25.34
CA LEU A 22 -6.89 4.95 24.71
C LEU A 22 -5.39 4.92 24.38
N LEU A 23 -4.64 6.00 24.66
CA LEU A 23 -3.18 5.98 24.63
C LEU A 23 -2.58 5.21 25.82
N GLU A 24 -3.35 5.03 26.90
CA GLU A 24 -2.94 4.14 27.99
C GLU A 24 -3.11 2.67 27.60
N ILE A 25 -2.03 1.90 27.75
CA ILE A 25 -1.92 0.50 27.31
C ILE A 25 -3.08 -0.35 27.82
N THR A 26 -3.49 -0.19 29.08
CA THR A 26 -4.61 -0.93 29.70
C THR A 26 -5.97 -0.63 29.06
N ASN A 27 -6.22 0.61 28.66
CA ASN A 27 -7.47 1.00 28.01
C ASN A 27 -7.47 0.56 26.54
N LEU A 28 -6.30 0.59 25.89
CA LEU A 28 -6.11 0.10 24.54
C LEU A 28 -6.35 -1.41 24.45
N GLN A 29 -5.74 -2.20 25.33
CA GLN A 29 -5.90 -3.65 25.36
C GLN A 29 -7.38 -4.04 25.48
N ARG A 30 -8.10 -3.40 26.40
CA ARG A 30 -9.53 -3.63 26.61
C ARG A 30 -10.36 -3.27 25.37
N ALA A 31 -10.05 -2.16 24.72
CA ALA A 31 -10.74 -1.75 23.50
C ALA A 31 -10.50 -2.71 22.33
N ILE A 32 -9.30 -3.29 22.24
CA ILE A 32 -8.95 -4.32 21.25
C ILE A 32 -9.66 -5.64 21.56
N ASP A 33 -9.75 -6.02 22.83
CA ASP A 33 -10.43 -7.25 23.26
C ASP A 33 -11.95 -7.18 23.01
N ASP A 34 -12.56 -6.04 23.35
CA ASP A 34 -13.98 -5.76 23.10
C ASP A 34 -14.31 -5.60 21.61
N ALA A 35 -13.30 -5.35 20.76
CA ALA A 35 -13.50 -5.30 19.33
C ALA A 35 -13.71 -6.72 18.77
N GLU A 36 -14.84 -6.91 18.08
CA GLU A 36 -15.14 -8.11 17.30
C GLU A 36 -14.22 -8.18 16.06
N LEU A 37 -12.96 -8.51 16.30
CA LEU A 37 -11.88 -8.63 15.33
C LEU A 37 -11.23 -10.01 15.42
N SER A 38 -10.65 -10.48 14.32
CA SER A 38 -9.84 -11.69 14.33
C SER A 38 -8.56 -11.50 15.17
N GLU A 39 -8.06 -12.59 15.75
CA GLU A 39 -6.80 -12.61 16.53
C GLU A 39 -5.61 -12.06 15.72
N GLU A 40 -5.58 -12.31 14.41
CA GLU A 40 -4.57 -11.74 13.52
C GLU A 40 -4.68 -10.21 13.46
N LEU A 41 -5.88 -9.63 13.31
CA LEU A 41 -6.03 -8.18 13.27
C LEU A 41 -5.71 -7.53 14.62
N LYS A 42 -6.10 -8.17 15.72
CA LYS A 42 -5.75 -7.71 17.08
C LYS A 42 -4.24 -7.65 17.27
N SER A 43 -3.52 -8.70 16.88
CA SER A 43 -2.05 -8.75 17.01
C SER A 43 -1.36 -7.71 16.13
N LEU A 44 -1.85 -7.46 14.91
CA LEU A 44 -1.33 -6.40 14.03
C LEU A 44 -1.53 -5.00 14.62
N ILE A 45 -2.68 -4.74 15.26
CA ILE A 45 -2.97 -3.45 15.91
C ILE A 45 -2.07 -3.25 17.14
N ILE A 46 -1.88 -4.29 17.96
CA ILE A 46 -0.98 -4.25 19.14
C ILE A 46 0.48 -4.01 18.71
N ALA A 47 0.92 -4.68 17.64
CA ALA A 47 2.26 -4.52 17.08
C ALA A 47 2.47 -3.20 16.34
N GLN A 48 1.41 -2.39 16.14
CA GLN A 48 1.41 -1.17 15.33
C GLN A 48 1.93 -1.40 13.91
N ASP A 49 1.73 -2.61 13.37
CA ASP A 49 2.18 -2.97 12.03
C ASP A 49 1.16 -2.50 10.98
N GLY A 50 1.23 -1.21 10.66
CA GLY A 50 0.35 -0.56 9.69
C GLY A 50 0.43 -1.14 8.28
N SER A 51 1.61 -1.64 7.87
CA SER A 51 1.84 -2.20 6.53
C SER A 51 1.17 -3.56 6.38
N SER A 52 1.31 -4.45 7.37
CA SER A 52 0.61 -5.73 7.34
C SER A 52 -0.89 -5.55 7.56
N LEU A 53 -1.29 -4.55 8.36
CA LEU A 53 -2.71 -4.22 8.59
C LEU A 53 -3.38 -3.72 7.31
N SER A 54 -2.74 -2.82 6.55
CA SER A 54 -3.29 -2.32 5.27
C SER A 54 -3.45 -3.42 4.22
N LEU A 55 -2.46 -4.33 4.15
CA LEU A 55 -2.48 -5.48 3.25
C LEU A 55 -3.60 -6.46 3.62
N LYS A 56 -3.75 -6.76 4.93
CA LYS A 56 -4.81 -7.65 5.44
C LYS A 56 -6.21 -7.09 5.22
N LEU A 57 -6.37 -5.78 5.37
CA LEU A 57 -7.63 -5.07 5.11
C LEU A 57 -7.86 -4.80 3.61
N SER A 58 -6.88 -5.13 2.74
CA SER A 58 -6.94 -4.90 1.30
C SER A 58 -7.32 -3.46 0.93
N ILE A 59 -6.79 -2.49 1.68
CA ILE A 59 -7.08 -1.06 1.51
C ILE A 59 -6.32 -0.46 0.32
N ASP A 60 -5.40 -1.22 -0.27
CA ASP A 60 -4.73 -0.88 -1.54
C ASP A 60 -5.75 -0.86 -2.68
N ALA A 61 -6.48 0.25 -2.76
CA ALA A 61 -7.26 0.61 -3.92
C ALA A 61 -6.29 0.70 -5.11
N LEU A 62 -6.42 -0.27 -6.01
CA LEU A 62 -5.73 -0.37 -7.29
C LEU A 62 -6.08 0.84 -8.16
N ILE A 63 -5.49 2.01 -7.92
CA ILE A 63 -5.45 3.05 -8.95
C ILE A 63 -4.39 2.62 -9.97
N LYS A 64 -4.80 1.73 -10.89
CA LYS A 64 -4.03 1.43 -12.09
C LYS A 64 -4.35 2.50 -13.14
N CYS A 65 -3.52 3.54 -13.21
CA CYS A 65 -3.49 4.39 -14.40
C CYS A 65 -2.81 3.61 -15.53
N ASN A 66 -3.60 2.97 -16.40
CA ASN A 66 -3.08 2.45 -17.65
C ASN A 66 -2.91 3.62 -18.62
N ILE A 67 -1.67 4.01 -18.90
CA ILE A 67 -1.37 4.91 -20.01
C ILE A 67 -1.48 4.08 -21.29
N VAL A 68 -2.62 4.15 -21.97
CA VAL A 68 -2.79 3.60 -23.31
C VAL A 68 -2.18 4.60 -24.28
N HIS A 69 -1.05 4.24 -24.88
CA HIS A 69 -0.53 4.98 -26.03
C HIS A 69 -1.38 4.57 -27.23
N THR A 70 -2.10 5.53 -27.81
CA THR A 70 -2.64 5.35 -29.17
C THR A 70 -1.45 5.28 -30.12
N PRO A 71 -1.38 4.28 -31.03
CA PRO A 71 -0.38 4.29 -32.08
C PRO A 71 -0.57 5.59 -32.87
N ASP A 72 0.50 6.38 -33.00
CA ASP A 72 0.52 7.55 -33.87
C ASP A 72 0.22 7.06 -35.30
N GLU A 73 -0.95 7.42 -35.81
CA GLU A 73 -1.23 7.39 -37.24
C GLU A 73 -0.47 8.57 -37.87
N ASP A 74 0.83 8.40 -38.11
CA ASP A 74 1.54 9.19 -39.11
C ASP A 74 2.56 8.29 -39.80
N GLU A 75 2.16 7.87 -41.00
CA GLU A 75 3.03 7.42 -42.08
C GLU A 75 4.15 8.46 -42.29
N ASP A 76 5.42 8.06 -42.30
CA ASP A 76 6.26 8.19 -43.50
C ASP A 76 7.71 7.71 -43.28
N GLU A 77 8.23 7.24 -44.40
CA GLU A 77 9.45 6.49 -44.65
C GLU A 77 10.75 7.25 -44.33
N SER A 78 11.75 6.55 -43.77
CA SER A 78 13.14 6.72 -44.26
C SER A 78 14.03 5.55 -43.83
N GLU A 79 14.46 4.78 -44.83
CA GLU A 79 15.56 3.82 -44.75
C GLU A 79 16.88 4.56 -44.46
N GLY A 80 17.74 3.99 -43.61
CA GLY A 80 19.06 4.53 -43.31
C GLY A 80 19.89 3.60 -42.44
N ASP A 81 20.64 2.75 -43.13
CA ASP A 81 21.50 1.64 -42.72
C ASP A 81 22.66 2.00 -41.75
N ASP A 82 23.11 0.95 -41.05
CA ASP A 82 24.45 0.73 -40.45
C ASP A 82 24.91 1.49 -39.18
N GLU A 83 24.95 0.81 -38.03
CA GLU A 83 26.15 0.12 -37.55
C GLU A 83 25.94 -0.47 -36.14
N SER A 84 26.36 -1.72 -36.00
CA SER A 84 26.29 -2.51 -34.78
C SER A 84 27.52 -2.25 -33.90
N GLU A 85 27.38 -1.62 -32.74
CA GLU A 85 28.35 -1.83 -31.64
C GLU A 85 27.68 -1.87 -30.26
N GLN A 86 27.65 -3.09 -29.71
CA GLN A 86 27.49 -3.34 -28.29
C GLN A 86 28.61 -2.70 -27.47
N THR A 87 28.26 -2.35 -26.23
CA THR A 87 29.13 -2.18 -25.05
C THR A 87 30.14 -1.02 -25.07
N LYS A 88 29.85 -0.02 -24.22
CA LYS A 88 30.79 0.45 -23.19
C LYS A 88 30.06 1.26 -22.12
N GLU A 89 29.85 0.57 -21.01
CA GLU A 89 29.71 1.07 -19.65
C GLU A 89 30.68 2.23 -19.40
N SER A 90 30.16 3.43 -19.06
CA SER A 90 30.97 4.41 -18.35
C SER A 90 30.16 5.55 -17.69
N VAL A 91 30.29 5.54 -16.36
CA VAL A 91 30.32 6.67 -15.43
C VAL A 91 29.01 7.39 -15.11
N ARG A 92 28.47 7.05 -13.93
CA ARG A 92 28.18 8.09 -12.93
C ARG A 92 28.88 7.76 -11.62
N ALA A 93 29.95 8.49 -11.36
CA ALA A 93 30.60 8.60 -10.07
C ALA A 93 29.60 9.14 -9.03
N PHE A 94 29.62 8.56 -7.83
CA PHE A 94 29.18 9.22 -6.61
C PHE A 94 30.10 8.75 -5.47
N ALA A 95 30.71 9.75 -4.81
CA ALA A 95 31.67 9.71 -3.69
C ALA A 95 33.12 9.28 -4.02
#